data_AF-A0A1S6JGJ9-F1
#
_entry.id   AF-A0A1S6JGJ9-F1
#
_cell.length_a   1.000
_cell.length_b   1.000
_cell.length_c   1.000
_cell.angle_alpha   90.00
_cell.angle_beta   90.00
_cell.angle_gamma   90.00
#
_symmetry.space_group_name_H-M   'P 1'
#
loop_
_entity.id
_entity.type
_entity.pdbx_description
1 polymer ?
#
loop_
_entity_poly.entity_id
_entity_poly.type
_entity_poly.pdbx_seq_one_letter_code
_entity_poly.pdbx_strand_id
1 'polypeptide(L)' 'MADLTTRRQYLYAAVREHGRPVTTGLAEQLMTDSPWPTAKRNTTRKDLRALAGRGLLIVGQDPDGRHVYHLISTTGEDSK' A
#
# COMPACT_ATOMS: atom_id res chain seq x y z
N MET A 1 -9.32 16.87 -5.55
CA MET A 1 -8.15 16.08 -5.97
C MET A 1 -7.08 16.33 -4.95
N ALA A 2 -6.71 15.33 -4.14
CA ALA A 2 -5.67 15.55 -3.14
C ALA A 2 -4.35 15.76 -3.88
N ASP A 3 -3.69 16.89 -3.69
CA ASP A 3 -2.33 17.11 -4.16
C ASP A 3 -1.45 16.02 -3.54
N LEU A 4 -1.17 14.97 -4.31
CA LEU A 4 -0.30 13.87 -3.93
C LEU A 4 1.14 14.38 -3.98
N THR A 5 1.49 15.22 -3.01
CA THR A 5 2.75 15.98 -2.97
C THR A 5 3.97 15.05 -2.86
N THR A 6 3.76 13.80 -2.44
CA THR A 6 4.83 12.82 -2.30
C THR A 6 4.45 11.47 -2.91
N ARG A 7 5.45 10.79 -3.49
CA ARG A 7 5.34 9.41 -4.01
C ARG A 7 4.69 8.44 -3.02
N ARG A 8 4.99 8.61 -1.72
CA ARG A 8 4.42 7.79 -0.64
C ARG A 8 2.92 8.01 -0.45
N GLN A 9 2.45 9.25 -0.57
CA GLN A 9 1.01 9.54 -0.53
C GLN A 9 0.30 9.01 -1.77
N TYR A 10 0.95 9.10 -2.95
CA TYR A 10 0.41 8.50 -4.17
C TYR A 10 0.21 6.99 -4.00
N LEU A 11 1.23 6.29 -3.51
CA LEU A 11 1.13 4.85 -3.24
C LEU A 11 0.02 4.56 -2.22
N TYR A 12 -0.07 5.32 -1.14
CA TYR A 12 -1.13 5.14 -0.15
C TYR A 12 -2.54 5.38 -0.74
N ALA A 13 -2.71 6.40 -1.56
CA ALA A 13 -3.97 6.68 -2.25
C ALA A 13 -4.32 5.58 -3.25
N ALA A 14 -3.37 5.10 -4.05
CA ALA A 14 -3.60 4.00 -4.99
C ALA A 14 -3.98 2.70 -4.26
N VAL A 15 -3.33 2.40 -3.14
CA VAL A 15 -3.69 1.24 -2.30
C VAL A 15 -5.09 1.43 -1.69
N ARG A 16 -5.42 2.65 -1.25
CA ARG A 16 -6.74 3.02 -0.72
C ARG A 16 -7.86 2.91 -1.76
N GLU A 17 -7.60 3.37 -2.98
CA GLU A 17 -8.52 3.27 -4.11
C GLU A 17 -8.72 1.82 -4.56
N HIS A 18 -7.66 1.00 -4.50
CA HIS A 18 -7.76 -0.42 -4.77
C HIS A 18 -8.64 -1.17 -3.76
N GLY A 19 -8.68 -0.71 -2.50
CA GLY A 19 -9.61 -1.21 -1.48
C GLY A 19 -9.40 -2.66 -1.03
N ARG A 20 -8.33 -3.32 -1.50
CA ARG A 20 -7.98 -4.71 -1.17
C ARG A 20 -6.54 -4.82 -0.68
N PRO A 21 -6.19 -5.91 0.04
CA PRO A 21 -4.82 -6.14 0.46
C PRO A 21 -3.90 -6.21 -0.75
N VAL A 22 -2.79 -5.46 -0.71
CA VAL A 22 -1.86 -5.38 -1.83
C VAL A 22 -0.60 -6.15 -1.53
N THR A 23 -0.11 -6.93 -2.50
CA THR A 23 1.25 -7.48 -2.43
C THR A 23 2.27 -6.44 -2.89
N THR A 24 3.56 -6.69 -2.63
CA THR A 24 4.61 -5.81 -3.16
C THR A 24 4.62 -5.74 -4.69
N GLY A 25 4.25 -6.83 -5.37
CA GLY A 25 4.17 -6.87 -6.83
C GLY A 25 2.97 -6.09 -7.36
N LEU A 26 1.82 -6.19 -6.70
CA LEU A 26 0.63 -5.40 -7.06
C LEU A 26 0.88 -3.90 -6.81
N ALA A 27 1.52 -3.55 -5.71
CA ALA A 27 1.92 -2.18 -5.42
C ALA A 27 2.89 -1.61 -6.47
N GLU A 28 3.76 -2.44 -7.05
CA GLU A 28 4.62 -2.04 -8.18
C GLU A 28 3.80 -1.75 -9.44
N GLN A 29 2.79 -2.56 -9.72
CA GLN A 29 1.86 -2.31 -10.84
C GLN A 29 1.09 -1.00 -10.63
N LEU A 30 0.57 -0.74 -9.43
CA LEU A 30 -0.11 0.51 -9.08
C LEU A 30 0.80 1.75 -9.22
N MET A 31 2.11 1.56 -9.06
CA MET A 31 3.11 2.62 -9.24
C MET A 31 3.54 2.81 -10.70
N THR A 32 3.17 1.90 -11.60
CA THR A 32 3.49 2.02 -13.03
C THR A 32 2.78 3.21 -13.67
N ASP A 33 1.55 3.50 -13.23
CA ASP A 33 0.79 4.67 -13.67
C ASP A 33 1.18 5.96 -12.92
N SER A 34 2.15 5.88 -11.99
CA SER A 34 2.57 7.04 -11.22
C SER A 34 3.48 7.97 -12.01
N PRO A 35 3.50 9.28 -11.69
CA PRO A 35 4.43 10.23 -12.30
C PRO A 35 5.91 10.01 -11.89
N TRP A 36 6.22 8.96 -11.13
CA TRP A 36 7.59 8.60 -10.73
C TRP A 36 8.03 7.25 -11.33
N PRO A 37 8.38 7.21 -12.64
CA PRO A 37 8.72 5.97 -13.35
C PRO A 37 9.99 5.27 -12.85
N THR A 38 10.81 5.95 -12.03
CA THR A 38 12.02 5.38 -11.41
C THR A 38 11.71 4.56 -10.15
N ALA A 39 10.46 4.57 -9.67
CA ALA A 39 10.03 3.84 -8.49
C ALA A 39 9.83 2.34 -8.79
N LYS A 40 10.94 1.60 -8.84
CA LYS A 40 10.94 0.15 -9.03
C LYS A 40 10.52 -0.60 -7.76
N ARG A 41 10.26 -1.91 -7.86
CA ARG A 41 9.90 -2.83 -6.77
C ARG A 41 10.53 -2.58 -5.40
N ASN A 42 11.86 -2.38 -5.35
CA ASN A 42 12.57 -2.19 -4.07
C ASN A 42 12.19 -0.87 -3.39
N THR A 43 12.00 0.16 -4.19
CA THR A 43 11.56 1.48 -3.75
C THR A 43 10.13 1.42 -3.22
N THR A 44 9.23 0.77 -3.96
CA THR A 44 7.84 0.54 -3.53
C THR A 44 7.78 -0.26 -2.24
N ARG A 45 8.63 -1.29 -2.08
CA ARG A 45 8.74 -2.06 -0.83
C ARG A 45 9.17 -1.21 0.35
N LYS A 46 10.16 -0.32 0.17
CA LYS A 46 10.61 0.61 1.22
C LYS A 46 9.50 1.58 1.61
N ASP A 47 8.75 2.09 0.64
CA ASP A 47 7.62 2.98 0.88
C ASP A 47 6.49 2.27 1.64
N LEU A 48 6.13 1.04 1.25
CA LEU A 48 5.15 0.23 1.97
C LEU A 48 5.55 -0.04 3.42
N ARG A 49 6.83 -0.38 3.66
CA ARG A 49 7.35 -0.55 5.02
C ARG A 49 7.34 0.76 5.81
N ALA A 50 7.64 1.89 5.18
CA ALA A 50 7.56 3.19 5.83
C ALA A 50 6.11 3.57 6.18
N LEU A 51 5.14 3.23 5.33
CA LEU A 51 3.71 3.42 5.60
C LEU A 51 3.24 2.48 6.73
N ALA A 52 3.70 1.24 6.75
CA ALA A 52 3.42 0.31 7.85
C ALA A 52 4.02 0.78 9.18
N GLY A 53 5.28 1.24 9.18
CA GLY A 53 5.92 1.81 10.37
C GLY A 53 5.28 3.11 10.86
N ARG A 54 4.50 3.79 10.01
CA ARG A 54 3.67 4.95 10.37
C ARG A 54 2.27 4.57 10.89
N GLY A 55 1.93 3.29 10.94
CA GLY A 55 0.60 2.84 11.33
C GLY A 55 -0.48 3.17 10.31
N LEU A 56 -0.14 3.27 9.02
CA LEU A 56 -1.12 3.45 7.94
C LEU A 56 -1.50 2.13 7.26
N LEU A 57 -0.61 1.15 7.33
CA LEU A 57 -0.78 -0.18 6.76
C LEU A 57 -0.43 -1.25 7.81
N ILE A 58 -1.11 -2.38 7.75
CA ILE A 58 -0.77 -3.59 8.50
C ILE A 58 -0.10 -4.57 7.54
N VAL A 59 1.01 -5.15 7.97
CA VAL A 59 1.66 -6.25 7.24
C VAL A 59 1.03 -7.55 7.69
N GLY A 60 0.42 -8.27 6.76
CA GLY A 60 -0.13 -9.61 6.95
C GLY A 60 0.52 -10.64 6.04
N GLN A 61 0.00 -11.85 6.12
CA GLN A 61 0.32 -12.93 5.19
C GLN A 61 -0.98 -13.42 4.54
N ASP A 62 -0.93 -13.59 3.22
CA ASP A 62 -1.96 -14.26 2.44
C ASP A 62 -2.00 -15.77 2.78
N PRO A 63 -3.09 -16.51 2.54
CA PRO A 63 -3.13 -17.97 2.62
C PRO A 63 -1.97 -18.68 1.90
N ASP A 64 -1.38 -18.09 0.86
CA ASP A 64 -0.18 -18.60 0.18
C ASP A 64 1.15 -18.30 0.93
N GLY A 65 1.10 -17.73 2.14
CA GLY A 65 2.27 -17.31 2.92
C GLY A 65 2.98 -16.05 2.38
N ARG A 66 2.34 -15.34 1.44
CA ARG A 66 2.93 -14.13 0.81
C ARG A 66 2.67 -12.90 1.66
N HIS A 67 3.68 -12.03 1.81
CA HIS A 67 3.49 -10.75 2.49
C HIS A 67 2.50 -9.86 1.73
N VAL A 68 1.42 -9.49 2.41
CA VAL A 68 0.38 -8.58 1.95
C VAL A 68 0.30 -7.38 2.89
N TYR A 69 -0.07 -6.24 2.32
CA TYR A 69 -0.27 -5.00 3.07
C TYR A 69 -1.75 -4.68 3.06
N HIS A 70 -2.35 -4.66 4.24
CA HIS A 70 -3.71 -4.27 4.47
C HIS A 70 -3.74 -2.79 4.81
N LEU A 71 -4.71 -2.05 4.29
CA LEU A 71 -5.04 -0.76 4.88
C LEU A 71 -5.48 -0.98 6.31
N ILE A 72 -5.06 -0.07 7.19
CA ILE A 72 -5.80 0.14 8.43
C ILE A 72 -7.13 0.75 8.02
N SER A 73 -8.07 -0.12 7.68
CA SER A 73 -9.47 0.20 7.72
C SER A 73 -9.76 0.41 9.19
N THR A 74 -10.21 1.60 9.57
CA THR A 74 -10.89 1.83 10.86
C THR A 74 -12.22 1.07 10.96
N THR A 75 -12.38 -0.02 10.20
CA THR A 75 -13.45 -1.00 10.36
C THR A 75 -13.13 -1.85 11.57
N GLY A 76 -13.33 -1.25 12.74
CA GLY A 76 -13.91 -2.01 13.84
C GLY A 76 -15.31 -2.42 13.41
N GLU A 77 -15.42 -3.53 12.70
CA GLU A 77 -16.62 -4.37 12.81
C GLU A 77 -16.29 -5.45 13.84
N ASP A 78 -16.40 -5.01 15.10
CA ASP A 78 -16.88 -5.84 16.19
C ASP A 78 -18.15 -6.56 15.70
N SER A 79 -18.03 -7.83 15.33
CA SER A 79 -19.19 -8.71 15.21
C SER A 79 -19.15 -9.66 16.40
N LYS A 80 -19.93 -9.29 17.42
CA LYS A 80 -20.36 -10.13 18.53
C LYS A 80 -21.64 -10.87 18.17
#